data_AF-Q8RLM0-F1
#
_entry.id   AF-Q8RLM0-F1
#
_cell.length_a   1.000
_cell.length_b   1.000
_cell.length_c   1.000
_cell.angle_alpha   90.00
_cell.angle_beta   90.00
_cell.angle_gamma   90.00
#
_symmetry.space_group_name_H-M   'P 1'
#
loop_
_entity.id
_entity.type
_entity.pdbx_description
1 polymer ?
#
loop_
_entity_poly.entity_id
_entity_poly.type
_entity_poly.pdbx_seq_one_letter_code
_entity_poly.pdbx_strand_id
1 'polypeptide(L)'
;ARVSALRRSGVAADRLILDPGMGFFLSPAPETSLHVLSNLQKLKSALGLPLLVSVSRKSFLGATVGLPVKDLGPASLAAELHAIGNGADYVRTHAPGDLRSAITFSETLAKFRSRDARDRGLDHA
;
A
#
# COMPACT_ATOMS: atom_id res chain seq x y z
N ALA A 1 -14.90 -15.87 4.31
CA ALA A 1 -16.31 -15.99 3.84
C ALA A 1 -16.53 -15.47 2.41
N ARG A 2 -16.24 -14.19 2.10
CA ARG A 2 -16.54 -13.58 0.76
C ARG A 2 -15.76 -14.21 -0.40
N VAL A 3 -14.44 -14.38 -0.26
CA VAL A 3 -13.60 -15.02 -1.29
C VAL A 3 -14.12 -16.42 -1.64
N SER A 4 -14.42 -17.23 -0.63
CA SER A 4 -14.99 -18.57 -0.82
C SER A 4 -16.35 -18.55 -1.52
N ALA A 5 -17.20 -17.57 -1.20
CA ALA A 5 -18.50 -17.42 -1.86
C ALA A 5 -18.36 -17.07 -3.36
N LEU A 6 -17.45 -16.14 -3.70
CA LEU A 6 -17.18 -15.76 -5.10
C LEU A 6 -16.58 -16.93 -5.90
N ARG A 7 -15.66 -17.70 -5.29
CA ARG A 7 -15.12 -18.91 -5.93
C ARG A 7 -16.21 -19.95 -6.18
N ARG A 8 -17.11 -20.17 -5.22
CA ARG A 8 -18.26 -21.08 -5.39
C ARG A 8 -19.25 -20.63 -6.46
N SER A 9 -19.37 -19.32 -6.70
CA SER A 9 -20.18 -18.79 -7.80
C SER A 9 -19.46 -18.80 -9.15
N GLY A 10 -18.29 -19.44 -9.26
CA GLY A 10 -17.54 -19.58 -10.51
C GLY A 10 -16.64 -18.40 -10.88
N VAL A 11 -16.39 -17.45 -9.97
CA VAL A 11 -15.43 -16.37 -10.23
C VAL A 11 -14.00 -16.92 -10.11
N ALA A 12 -13.27 -16.88 -11.22
CA ALA A 12 -11.87 -17.29 -11.29
C ALA A 12 -10.99 -16.44 -10.34
N ALA A 13 -9.96 -17.07 -9.76
CA ALA A 13 -9.14 -16.43 -8.72
C ALA A 13 -8.33 -15.24 -9.24
N ASP A 14 -7.90 -15.28 -10.49
CA ASP A 14 -7.21 -14.20 -11.20
C ASP A 14 -8.09 -12.97 -11.49
N ARG A 15 -9.41 -13.11 -11.31
CA ARG A 15 -10.39 -12.01 -11.39
C ARG A 15 -10.72 -11.42 -10.02
N LEU A 16 -10.05 -11.85 -8.96
CA LEU A 16 -10.28 -11.38 -7.60
C LEU A 16 -9.13 -10.50 -7.14
N ILE A 17 -9.48 -9.32 -6.63
CA ILE A 17 -8.58 -8.41 -5.95
C ILE A 17 -9.15 -8.16 -4.55
N LEU A 18 -8.28 -8.14 -3.54
CA LEU A 18 -8.65 -7.82 -2.17
C LEU A 18 -8.45 -6.34 -1.91
N ASP A 19 -9.44 -5.69 -1.33
CA ASP A 19 -9.30 -4.39 -0.68
C ASP A 19 -9.63 -4.58 0.81
N PRO A 20 -8.68 -4.35 1.73
CA PRO A 20 -8.95 -4.46 3.16
C PRO A 20 -9.88 -3.35 3.67
N GLY A 21 -10.10 -2.29 2.89
CA GLY A 21 -10.72 -1.06 3.35
C GLY A 21 -9.74 -0.23 4.19
N MET A 22 -10.07 1.06 4.36
CA MET A 22 -9.28 2.02 5.14
C MET A 22 -10.16 3.14 5.69
N GLY A 23 -9.76 3.70 6.83
CA GLY A 23 -10.49 4.75 7.56
C GLY A 23 -11.84 4.25 8.07
N PHE A 24 -12.87 5.08 7.92
CA PHE A 24 -14.22 4.79 8.41
C PHE A 24 -14.88 3.51 7.88
N PHE A 25 -14.40 2.93 6.77
CA PHE A 25 -14.87 1.61 6.31
C PHE A 25 -14.48 0.48 7.26
N LEU A 26 -13.43 0.69 8.07
CA LEU A 26 -12.98 -0.23 9.11
C LEU A 26 -13.41 0.24 10.49
N SER A 27 -13.08 1.49 10.82
CA SER A 27 -13.32 2.08 12.14
C SER A 27 -13.07 3.60 12.10
N PRO A 28 -13.76 4.40 12.92
CA PRO A 28 -13.37 5.80 13.15
C PRO A 28 -12.01 5.94 13.86
N ALA A 29 -11.57 4.90 14.58
CA ALA A 29 -10.31 4.91 15.32
C ALA A 29 -9.12 4.74 14.34
N PRO A 30 -8.16 5.69 14.28
CA PRO A 30 -7.06 5.65 13.32
C PRO A 30 -6.18 4.41 13.48
N GLU A 31 -6.05 3.89 14.69
CA GLU A 31 -5.25 2.71 15.05
C GLU A 31 -5.66 1.48 14.25
N THR A 32 -6.94 1.34 13.91
CA THR A 32 -7.42 0.20 13.12
C THR A 32 -6.86 0.24 11.70
N SER A 33 -6.83 1.44 11.07
CA SER A 33 -6.26 1.59 9.73
C SER A 33 -4.75 1.43 9.74
N LEU A 34 -4.07 1.92 10.79
CA LEU A 34 -2.63 1.72 10.97
C LEU A 34 -2.26 0.25 11.21
N HIS A 35 -3.08 -0.49 11.95
CA HIS A 35 -2.90 -1.92 12.17
C HIS A 35 -3.01 -2.70 10.85
N VAL A 36 -3.99 -2.37 10.01
CA VAL A 36 -4.11 -2.99 8.68
C VAL A 36 -2.93 -2.61 7.79
N LEU A 37 -2.57 -1.33 7.74
CA LEU A 37 -1.46 -0.82 6.90
C LEU A 37 -0.10 -1.45 7.27
N SER A 38 0.13 -1.74 8.55
CA SER A 38 1.36 -2.40 9.03
C SER A 38 1.38 -3.92 8.84
N ASN A 39 0.28 -4.54 8.40
CA ASN A 39 0.16 -6.00 8.26
C ASN A 39 -0.31 -6.45 6.86
N LEU A 40 -0.13 -5.61 5.83
CA LEU A 40 -0.58 -5.88 4.46
C LEU A 40 -0.02 -7.19 3.89
N GLN A 41 1.24 -7.54 4.14
CA GLN A 41 1.83 -8.78 3.66
C GLN A 41 1.21 -9.99 4.33
N LYS A 42 0.96 -9.94 5.64
CA LYS A 42 0.28 -11.04 6.34
C LYS A 42 -1.10 -11.27 5.73
N LEU A 43 -1.82 -10.20 5.43
CA LEU A 43 -3.12 -10.28 4.77
C LEU A 43 -3.02 -10.88 3.37
N LYS A 44 -2.08 -10.40 2.55
CA LYS A 44 -1.82 -10.91 1.20
C LYS A 44 -1.46 -12.39 1.22
N SER A 45 -0.54 -12.80 2.08
CA SER A 45 -0.11 -14.20 2.23
C SER A 45 -1.23 -15.11 2.72
N ALA A 46 -2.09 -14.64 3.64
CA ALA A 46 -3.18 -15.44 4.18
C ALA A 46 -4.26 -15.78 3.13
N LEU A 47 -4.44 -14.92 2.11
CA LEU A 47 -5.53 -15.07 1.14
C LEU A 47 -5.04 -15.41 -0.28
N GLY A 48 -3.75 -15.18 -0.58
CA GLY A 48 -3.14 -15.52 -1.86
C GLY A 48 -3.76 -14.80 -3.05
N LEU A 49 -4.18 -13.54 -2.86
CA LEU A 49 -4.79 -12.71 -3.90
C LEU A 49 -4.07 -11.35 -3.98
N PRO A 50 -4.08 -10.68 -5.15
CA PRO A 50 -3.58 -9.32 -5.29
C PRO A 50 -4.29 -8.35 -4.33
N LEU A 51 -3.56 -7.37 -3.84
CA LEU A 51 -4.04 -6.40 -2.85
C LEU A 51 -4.14 -5.00 -3.47
N LEU A 52 -5.32 -4.39 -3.36
CA LEU A 52 -5.58 -2.99 -3.63
C LEU A 52 -5.66 -2.22 -2.33
N VAL A 53 -4.98 -1.07 -2.26
CA VAL A 53 -4.95 -0.21 -1.08
C VAL A 53 -5.35 1.22 -1.45
N SER A 54 -6.21 1.86 -0.65
CA SER A 54 -6.61 3.26 -0.83
C SER A 54 -6.53 4.05 0.48
N VAL A 55 -5.37 4.65 0.73
CA VAL A 55 -5.10 5.52 1.90
C VAL A 55 -5.19 7.02 1.58
N SER A 56 -5.22 7.36 0.28
CA SER A 56 -5.18 8.74 -0.23
C SER A 56 -6.23 9.66 0.40
N ARG A 57 -5.76 10.73 1.07
CA ARG A 57 -6.57 11.78 1.74
C ARG A 57 -7.58 11.25 2.77
N LYS A 58 -7.32 10.07 3.35
CA LYS A 58 -8.20 9.48 4.37
C LYS A 58 -8.04 10.20 5.72
N SER A 59 -9.15 10.34 6.44
CA SER A 59 -9.23 11.03 7.74
C SER A 59 -8.27 10.49 8.80
N PHE A 60 -8.02 9.17 8.82
CA PHE A 60 -7.08 8.59 9.78
C PHE A 60 -5.66 9.15 9.64
N LEU A 61 -5.23 9.49 8.42
CA LEU A 61 -3.94 10.16 8.21
C LEU A 61 -3.94 11.54 8.87
N GLY A 62 -5.01 12.32 8.70
CA GLY A 62 -5.16 13.62 9.37
C GLY A 62 -5.13 13.51 10.89
N ALA A 63 -5.76 12.48 11.46
CA ALA A 63 -5.68 12.20 12.89
C ALA A 63 -4.25 11.88 13.35
N THR A 64 -3.43 11.22 12.51
CA THR A 64 -2.04 10.90 12.86
C THR A 64 -1.07 12.08 12.77
N VAL A 65 -1.26 12.98 11.81
CA VAL A 65 -0.30 14.08 11.55
C VAL A 65 -0.82 15.46 11.98
N GLY A 66 -2.05 15.54 12.50
CA GLY A 66 -2.65 16.80 12.96
C GLY A 66 -3.02 17.78 11.85
N LEU A 67 -3.29 17.29 10.64
CA LEU A 67 -3.60 18.12 9.46
C LEU A 67 -5.01 17.90 8.92
N PRO A 68 -5.65 18.92 8.34
CA PRO A 68 -6.93 18.77 7.65
C PRO A 68 -6.75 18.04 6.31
N VAL A 69 -7.83 17.44 5.80
CA VAL A 69 -7.83 16.60 4.58
C VAL A 69 -7.15 17.25 3.37
N LYS A 70 -7.34 18.57 3.19
CA LYS A 70 -6.76 19.34 2.08
C LYS A 70 -5.22 19.33 2.07
N ASP A 71 -4.61 19.18 3.25
CA ASP A 71 -3.15 19.27 3.44
C ASP A 71 -2.50 17.88 3.61
N LEU A 72 -3.27 16.80 3.41
CA LEU A 72 -2.78 15.41 3.55
C LEU A 72 -2.00 14.88 2.35
N GLY A 73 -1.64 15.72 1.37
CA GLY A 73 -0.86 15.29 0.20
C GLY A 73 0.42 14.51 0.59
N PRO A 74 1.31 15.11 1.39
CA PRO A 74 2.55 14.45 1.83
C PRO A 74 2.30 13.17 2.64
N ALA A 75 1.36 13.20 3.59
CA ALA A 75 1.02 12.04 4.41
C ALA A 75 0.42 10.89 3.56
N SER A 76 -0.40 11.23 2.55
CA SER A 76 -0.96 10.27 1.60
C SER A 76 0.14 9.61 0.79
N LEU A 77 1.05 10.40 0.22
CA LEU A 77 2.16 9.88 -0.59
C LEU A 77 3.05 8.95 0.23
N ALA A 78 3.39 9.33 1.47
CA ALA A 78 4.18 8.50 2.37
C ALA A 78 3.48 7.16 2.68
N ALA A 79 2.18 7.18 2.96
CA ALA A 79 1.40 5.99 3.22
C ALA A 79 1.23 5.10 1.97
N GLU A 80 1.09 5.70 0.78
CA GLU A 80 1.01 5.00 -0.50
C GLU A 80 2.33 4.29 -0.84
N LEU A 81 3.47 4.96 -0.69
CA LEU A 81 4.79 4.34 -0.85
C LEU A 81 5.03 3.22 0.16
N HIS A 82 4.61 3.43 1.41
CA HIS A 82 4.66 2.39 2.44
C HIS A 82 3.81 1.17 2.02
N ALA A 83 2.59 1.38 1.52
CA ALA A 83 1.74 0.28 1.08
C ALA A 83 2.36 -0.52 -0.07
N ILE A 84 2.95 0.16 -1.06
CA ILE A 84 3.66 -0.47 -2.20
C ILE A 84 4.84 -1.30 -1.69
N GLY A 85 5.71 -0.70 -0.87
CA GLY A 85 6.83 -1.40 -0.24
C GLY A 85 6.37 -2.57 0.65
N ASN A 86 5.13 -2.52 1.11
CA ASN A 86 4.52 -3.56 1.93
C ASN A 86 3.55 -4.49 1.19
N GLY A 87 3.72 -4.64 -0.12
CA GLY A 87 3.10 -5.72 -0.89
C GLY A 87 1.74 -5.39 -1.49
N ALA A 88 1.28 -4.13 -1.46
CA ALA A 88 0.17 -3.70 -2.29
C ALA A 88 0.52 -3.85 -3.78
N ASP A 89 -0.39 -4.47 -4.55
CA ASP A 89 -0.26 -4.63 -6.00
C ASP A 89 -0.91 -3.45 -6.75
N TYR A 90 -1.94 -2.86 -6.14
CA TYR A 90 -2.65 -1.71 -6.67
C TYR A 90 -2.79 -0.63 -5.60
N VAL A 91 -2.62 0.63 -6.02
CA VAL A 91 -2.91 1.80 -5.19
C VAL A 91 -3.94 2.68 -5.87
N ARG A 92 -5.01 3.01 -5.16
CA ARG A 92 -5.99 4.02 -5.59
C ARG A 92 -5.66 5.36 -4.92
N THR A 93 -5.24 6.33 -5.73
CA THR A 93 -4.80 7.67 -5.29
C THR A 93 -5.56 8.80 -6.00
N HIS A 94 -5.61 9.98 -5.38
CA HIS A 94 -6.07 11.22 -6.00
C HIS A 94 -4.95 11.99 -6.71
N ALA A 95 -3.68 11.62 -6.50
CA ALA A 95 -2.51 12.31 -7.04
C ALA A 95 -1.59 11.35 -7.83
N PRO A 96 -2.06 10.80 -8.97
CA PRO A 96 -1.30 9.77 -9.71
C PRO A 96 0.04 10.27 -10.24
N GLY A 97 0.16 11.56 -10.60
CA GLY A 97 1.42 12.16 -11.06
C GLY A 97 2.50 12.18 -9.97
N ASP A 98 2.13 12.59 -8.76
CA ASP A 98 3.02 12.64 -7.60
C ASP A 98 3.46 11.23 -7.20
N LEU A 99 2.50 10.31 -7.09
CA LEU A 99 2.79 8.91 -6.74
C LEU A 99 3.70 8.25 -7.79
N ARG A 100 3.42 8.45 -9.09
CA ARG A 100 4.27 7.92 -10.16
C ARG A 100 5.70 8.46 -10.09
N SER A 101 5.86 9.76 -9.84
CA SER A 101 7.17 10.39 -9.70
C SER A 101 7.94 9.79 -8.52
N ALA A 102 7.27 9.61 -7.38
CA ALA A 102 7.88 9.06 -6.17
C ALA A 102 8.27 7.58 -6.32
N ILE A 103 7.43 6.76 -6.96
CA ILE A 103 7.75 5.37 -7.30
C ILE A 103 8.99 5.33 -8.21
N THR A 104 8.98 6.12 -9.29
CA THR A 104 10.09 6.18 -10.25
C THR A 104 11.41 6.54 -9.57
N PHE A 105 11.38 7.55 -8.68
CA PHE A 105 12.55 7.93 -7.90
C PHE A 105 13.01 6.80 -6.96
N SER A 106 12.09 6.19 -6.22
CA SER A 106 12.39 5.11 -5.26
C SER A 106 13.03 3.90 -5.95
N GLU A 107 12.50 3.48 -7.11
CA GLU A 107 13.07 2.40 -7.91
C GLU A 107 14.45 2.77 -8.48
N THR A 108 14.63 4.00 -8.95
CA THR A 108 15.92 4.48 -9.48
C THR A 108 16.98 4.47 -8.39
N LEU A 109 16.64 4.93 -7.19
CA LEU A 109 17.53 4.91 -6.03
C LEU A 109 17.89 3.48 -5.63
N ALA A 110 16.93 2.56 -5.60
CA ALA A 110 17.18 1.15 -5.30
C ALA A 110 18.15 0.53 -6.32
N LYS A 111 17.94 0.76 -7.61
CA LYS A 111 18.83 0.30 -8.69
C LYS A 111 20.24 0.87 -8.56
N PHE A 112 20.37 2.15 -8.19
CA PHE A 112 21.66 2.78 -7.95
C PHE A 112 22.42 2.10 -6.80
N ARG A 113 21.75 1.88 -5.65
CA ARG A 113 22.36 1.20 -4.49
C ARG A 113 22.85 -0.21 -4.82
N SER A 114 22.07 -0.99 -5.57
CA SER A 114 22.49 -2.33 -6.00
C SER A 114 23.65 -2.32 -6.99
N ARG A 115 23.86 -1.23 -7.75
CA ARG A 115 25.04 -1.07 -8.61
C ARG A 115 26.26 -0.68 -7.79
N ASP A 116 26.12 0.31 -6.92
CA ASP A 116 27.22 0.76 -6.04
C ASP A 116 27.71 -0.35 -5.11
N ALA A 117 26.82 -1.20 -4.57
CA ALA A 117 27.20 -2.37 -3.77
C ALA A 117 28.02 -3.40 -4.56
N ARG A 118 27.60 -3.71 -5.81
CA ARG A 118 28.33 -4.56 -6.74
C ARG A 118 29.70 -3.99 -7.09
N ASP A 119 29.76 -2.71 -7.44
CA ASP A 119 30.99 -2.03 -7.86
C ASP A 119 32.01 -1.92 -6.71
N ARG A 120 31.54 -1.91 -5.45
CA ARG A 120 32.39 -1.95 -4.23
C ARG A 120 32.75 -3.36 -3.76
N GLY A 121 32.29 -4.41 -4.43
CA GLY A 121 32.55 -5.80 -4.02
C GLY A 121 31.94 -6.18 -2.67
N LEU A 122 30.85 -5.51 -2.26
CA LEU A 122 30.19 -5.72 -0.96
C LEU A 122 29.10 -6.79 -0.99
N ASP A 123 28.89 -7.45 -2.14
CA ASP A 123 27.83 -8.46 -2.37
C ASP A 123 28.17 -9.88 -1.84
N HIS A 124 29.08 -9.99 -0.88
CA HIS A 124 29.42 -11.26 -0.23
C HIS A 124 29.07 -11.24 1.26
N ALA A 125 27.77 -11.44 1.57
CA ALA A 125 27.27 -11.97 2.85
C ALA A 125 25.85 -12.52 2.66
#